data_AF-A0A5E4R142-F1
#
_entry.id   AF-A0A5E4R142-F1
#
_cell.length_a   1.000
_cell.length_b   1.000
_cell.length_c   1.000
_cell.angle_alpha   90.00
_cell.angle_beta   90.00
_cell.angle_gamma   90.00
#
_symmetry.space_group_name_H-M   'P 1'
#
loop_
_entity.id
_entity.type
_entity.pdbx_description
1 polymer ?
#
loop_
_entity_poly.entity_id
_entity_poly.type
_entity_poly.pdbx_seq_one_letter_code
_entity_poly.pdbx_strand_id
1 'polypeptide(L)'
;MSKEFLMEFFKMYQEKPCLWDKQDLSYSNKEHRLKALKELHQKYAKIYKGATIANMKKKIENLRTNCYRELKKVLAAKAKGETYKPTLWYYDTLSFLYKDKEQDFIYTPACSYSSDNNEEKQSEIYELTMMITILSLKNI
;
A
#
# COMPACT_ATOMS: atom_id res chain seq x y z
N MET A 1 12.19 12.60 9.44
CA MET A 1 10.83 12.04 9.56
C MET A 1 10.87 11.08 10.74
N SER A 2 10.18 11.38 11.85
CA SER A 2 10.22 10.51 13.02
C SER A 2 9.30 9.29 12.83
N LYS A 3 9.62 8.19 13.52
CA LYS A 3 8.82 6.97 13.48
C LYS A 3 7.41 7.23 14.02
N GLU A 4 7.32 8.03 15.08
CA GLU A 4 6.11 8.43 15.79
C GLU A 4 5.15 9.17 14.85
N PHE A 5 5.67 10.10 14.05
CA PHE A 5 4.87 10.82 13.07
C PHE A 5 4.25 9.88 12.03
N LEU A 6 5.05 8.95 11.51
CA LEU A 6 4.57 7.99 10.52
C LEU A 6 3.56 7.01 11.11
N MET A 7 3.74 6.56 12.35
CA MET A 7 2.76 5.71 13.04
C MET A 7 1.41 6.42 13.17
N GLU A 8 1.42 7.67 13.59
CA GLU A 8 0.18 8.46 13.71
C GLU A 8 -0.44 8.76 12.33
N PHE A 9 0.39 9.01 11.32
CA PHE A 9 -0.06 9.17 9.93
C PHE A 9 -0.72 7.89 9.39
N PHE A 10 -0.14 6.72 9.63
CA PHE A 10 -0.71 5.44 9.20
C PHE A 10 -1.98 5.09 9.95
N LYS A 11 -2.06 5.37 11.25
CA LYS A 11 -3.29 5.21 12.02
C LYS A 11 -4.42 6.06 11.44
N MET A 12 -4.16 7.33 11.16
CA MET A 12 -5.16 8.21 10.56
C MET A 12 -5.54 7.80 9.12
N TYR A 13 -4.62 7.17 8.39
CA TYR A 13 -4.93 6.59 7.08
C TYR A 13 -5.81 5.34 7.20
N GLN A 14 -5.52 4.45 8.16
CA GLN A 14 -6.32 3.27 8.45
C GLN A 14 -7.75 3.63 8.86
N GLU A 15 -7.94 4.68 9.66
CA GLU A 15 -9.25 5.20 10.09
C GLU A 15 -10.10 5.81 8.95
N LYS A 16 -9.57 5.87 7.72
CA LYS A 16 -10.24 6.44 6.54
C LYS A 16 -10.49 5.35 5.48
N PRO A 17 -11.40 4.39 5.73
CA PRO A 17 -11.68 3.26 4.83
C PRO A 17 -12.09 3.73 3.43
N CYS A 18 -12.76 4.87 3.32
CA CYS A 18 -13.09 5.54 2.06
C CYS A 18 -11.89 5.75 1.11
N LEU A 19 -10.65 5.69 1.61
CA LEU A 19 -9.43 5.84 0.81
C LEU A 19 -8.83 4.52 0.32
N TRP A 20 -9.16 3.38 0.95
CA TRP A 20 -8.44 2.12 0.73
C TRP A 20 -9.31 0.86 0.70
N ASP A 21 -10.47 0.88 1.33
CA ASP A 21 -11.41 -0.24 1.39
C ASP A 21 -12.45 -0.13 0.27
N LYS A 22 -12.48 -1.12 -0.64
CA LYS A 22 -13.44 -1.14 -1.75
C LYS A 22 -14.86 -1.49 -1.31
N GLN A 23 -15.03 -2.09 -0.13
CA GLN A 23 -16.32 -2.46 0.44
C GLN A 23 -16.97 -1.28 1.19
N ASP A 24 -16.19 -0.24 1.50
CA ASP A 24 -16.71 0.97 2.12
C ASP A 24 -17.66 1.73 1.17
N LEU A 25 -18.85 2.05 1.66
CA LEU A 25 -19.90 2.72 0.88
C LEU A 25 -19.47 4.08 0.35
N SER A 26 -18.55 4.75 1.03
CA SER A 26 -18.03 6.06 0.63
C SER A 26 -16.75 5.96 -0.22
N TYR A 27 -16.28 4.76 -0.54
CA TYR A 27 -15.12 4.54 -1.41
C TYR A 27 -15.29 5.15 -2.81
N SER A 28 -16.50 5.18 -3.37
CA SER A 28 -16.78 5.80 -4.68
C SER A 28 -17.16 7.28 -4.56
N ASN A 29 -17.37 7.80 -3.35
CA ASN A 29 -17.77 9.18 -3.13
C ASN A 29 -16.57 10.14 -3.26
N LYS A 30 -16.48 10.82 -4.41
CA LYS A 30 -15.37 11.74 -4.74
C LYS A 30 -15.16 12.83 -3.69
N GLU A 31 -16.25 13.41 -3.16
CA GLU A 31 -16.19 14.49 -2.16
C GLU A 31 -15.66 13.98 -0.82
N HIS A 32 -16.19 12.84 -0.34
CA HIS A 32 -15.77 12.23 0.91
C HIS A 32 -14.28 11.86 0.87
N ARG A 33 -13.84 11.23 -0.24
CA ARG A 33 -12.43 10.92 -0.46
C ARG A 33 -11.55 12.16 -0.46
N LEU A 34 -11.98 13.24 -1.12
CA LEU A 34 -11.21 14.47 -1.16
C LEU A 34 -11.08 15.10 0.23
N LYS A 35 -12.15 15.10 1.02
CA LYS A 35 -12.13 15.55 2.42
C LYS A 35 -11.13 14.74 3.25
N ALA A 36 -11.22 13.41 3.19
CA ALA A 36 -10.31 12.50 3.87
C ALA A 36 -8.84 12.70 3.45
N LEU A 37 -8.57 12.94 2.16
CA LEU A 37 -7.23 13.25 1.65
C LEU A 37 -6.71 14.61 2.14
N LYS A 38 -7.57 15.62 2.25
CA LYS A 38 -7.19 16.94 2.78
C LYS A 38 -6.78 16.84 4.25
N GLU A 39 -7.52 16.08 5.06
CA GLU A 39 -7.17 15.83 6.47
C GLU A 39 -5.81 15.13 6.62
N LEU A 40 -5.54 14.09 5.83
CA LEU A 40 -4.22 13.45 5.74
C LEU A 40 -3.12 14.42 5.34
N HIS A 41 -3.39 15.25 4.35
CA HIS A 41 -2.43 16.21 3.83
C HIS A 41 -2.11 17.30 4.84
N GLN A 42 -3.07 17.79 5.62
CA GLN A 42 -2.82 18.75 6.70
C GLN A 42 -1.80 18.21 7.69
N LYS A 43 -1.87 16.93 8.07
CA LYS A 43 -0.87 16.29 8.93
C LYS A 43 0.48 16.16 8.23
N TYR A 44 0.48 15.71 6.98
CA TYR A 44 1.68 15.56 6.15
C TYR A 44 2.46 16.88 5.98
N ALA A 45 1.74 17.97 5.73
CA ALA A 45 2.29 19.30 5.49
C ALA A 45 2.94 19.93 6.74
N LYS A 46 2.62 19.46 7.95
CA LYS A 46 3.30 19.90 9.20
C LYS A 46 4.79 19.57 9.18
N ILE A 47 5.17 18.45 8.56
CA ILE A 47 6.56 18.00 8.44
C ILE A 47 7.14 18.40 7.09
N TYR A 48 6.35 18.29 6.01
CA TYR A 48 6.77 18.60 4.66
C TYR A 48 6.14 19.90 4.18
N LYS A 49 6.70 21.02 4.62
CA LYS A 49 6.24 22.36 4.22
C LYS A 49 6.24 22.47 2.69
N GLY A 50 5.13 22.94 2.12
CA GLY A 50 4.95 23.08 0.67
C GLY A 50 4.64 21.79 -0.09
N ALA A 51 4.56 20.64 0.57
CA ALA A 51 4.12 19.42 -0.09
C ALA A 51 2.66 19.54 -0.55
N THR A 52 2.34 18.94 -1.69
CA THR A 52 0.97 18.85 -2.23
C THR A 52 0.30 17.53 -1.83
N ILE A 53 -1.02 17.44 -2.01
CA ILE A 53 -1.77 16.17 -1.88
C ILE A 53 -1.18 15.11 -2.82
N ALA A 54 -0.71 15.48 -4.02
CA ALA A 54 -0.10 14.56 -4.96
C ALA A 54 1.22 13.98 -4.42
N ASN A 55 2.07 14.80 -3.78
CA ASN A 55 3.30 14.32 -3.15
C ASN A 55 2.99 13.32 -2.03
N MET A 56 1.99 13.62 -1.20
CA MET A 56 1.53 12.71 -0.15
C MET A 56 0.99 11.40 -0.71
N LYS A 57 0.12 11.44 -1.73
CA LYS A 57 -0.40 10.24 -2.41
C LYS A 57 0.72 9.37 -2.96
N LYS A 58 1.70 9.97 -3.64
CA LYS A 58 2.88 9.25 -4.14
C LYS A 58 3.67 8.59 -3.01
N LYS A 59 3.78 9.26 -1.86
CA LYS A 59 4.44 8.68 -0.68
C LYS A 59 3.67 7.48 -0.13
N ILE A 60 2.34 7.58 -0.02
CA ILE A 60 1.48 6.46 0.40
C ILE A 60 1.65 5.30 -0.58
N GLU A 61 1.60 5.56 -1.88
CA GLU A 61 1.75 4.52 -2.91
C GLU A 61 3.07 3.77 -2.75
N ASN A 62 4.20 4.47 -2.67
CA ASN A 62 5.51 3.84 -2.47
C ASN A 62 5.57 2.97 -1.20
N LEU A 63 4.92 3.41 -0.13
CA LEU A 63 4.86 2.66 1.14
C LEU A 63 4.02 1.38 0.99
N ARG A 64 2.90 1.46 0.27
CA ARG A 64 2.07 0.30 -0.08
C ARG A 64 2.86 -0.68 -0.94
N THR A 65 3.55 -0.22 -1.98
CA THR A 65 4.35 -1.11 -2.83
C THR A 65 5.41 -1.84 -2.01
N ASN A 66 6.14 -1.12 -1.13
CA ASN A 66 7.12 -1.73 -0.25
C ASN A 66 6.49 -2.78 0.70
N CYS A 67 5.36 -2.45 1.32
CA CYS A 67 4.66 -3.36 2.22
C CYS A 67 4.16 -4.62 1.49
N TYR A 68 3.66 -4.46 0.26
CA TYR A 68 3.21 -5.57 -0.56
C TYR A 68 4.35 -6.50 -0.98
N ARG A 69 5.51 -5.94 -1.37
CA ARG A 69 6.72 -6.76 -1.63
C ARG A 69 7.13 -7.56 -0.40
N GLU A 70 7.07 -6.94 0.77
CA GLU A 70 7.39 -7.63 2.02
C GLU A 70 6.38 -8.74 2.33
N LEU A 71 5.09 -8.53 2.08
CA LEU A 71 4.05 -9.56 2.17
C LEU A 71 4.34 -10.73 1.24
N LYS A 72 4.77 -10.49 -0.01
CA LYS A 72 5.14 -11.57 -0.94
C LYS A 72 6.24 -12.47 -0.37
N LYS A 73 7.24 -11.91 0.32
CA LYS A 73 8.29 -12.71 0.98
C LYS A 73 7.73 -13.56 2.13
N VAL A 74 6.85 -12.97 2.95
CA VAL A 74 6.15 -13.70 4.03
C VAL A 74 5.37 -14.89 3.48
N LEU A 75 4.58 -14.66 2.44
CA LEU A 75 3.75 -15.70 1.83
C LEU A 75 4.60 -16.76 1.10
N ALA A 76 5.68 -16.37 0.44
CA ALA A 76 6.62 -17.30 -0.21
C ALA A 76 7.32 -18.22 0.80
N ALA A 77 7.76 -17.70 1.95
CA ALA A 77 8.33 -18.52 3.02
C ALA A 77 7.27 -19.47 3.60
N LYS A 78 6.07 -18.95 3.90
CA LYS A 78 4.94 -19.75 4.40
C LYS A 78 4.59 -20.91 3.46
N ALA A 79 4.60 -20.69 2.14
CA ALA A 79 4.35 -21.72 1.14
C ALA A 79 5.40 -22.85 1.15
N LYS A 80 6.63 -22.56 1.57
CA LYS A 80 7.71 -23.55 1.74
C LYS A 80 7.69 -24.22 3.12
N GLY A 81 6.74 -23.86 3.99
CA GLY A 81 6.74 -24.29 5.40
C GLY A 81 7.77 -23.55 6.26
N GLU A 82 8.36 -22.46 5.76
CA GLU A 82 9.32 -21.63 6.46
C GLU A 82 8.64 -20.40 7.11
N THR A 83 9.31 -19.81 8.09
CA THR A 83 8.88 -18.54 8.70
C THR A 83 9.80 -17.41 8.25
N TYR A 84 9.24 -16.40 7.58
CA TYR A 84 9.94 -15.15 7.30
C TYR A 84 9.41 -14.03 8.19
N LYS A 85 10.31 -13.36 8.91
CA LYS A 85 9.98 -12.20 9.74
C LYS A 85 10.12 -10.92 8.89
N PRO A 86 9.03 -10.13 8.73
CA PRO A 86 9.10 -8.84 8.05
C PRO A 86 10.18 -7.93 8.64
N THR A 87 10.96 -7.32 7.77
CA THR A 87 12.03 -6.36 8.12
C THR A 87 11.53 -4.92 8.10
N LEU A 88 10.42 -4.65 7.41
CA LEU A 88 9.79 -3.33 7.38
C LEU A 88 9.10 -3.07 8.73
N TRP A 89 9.60 -2.08 9.47
CA TRP A 89 9.10 -1.75 10.81
C TRP A 89 7.62 -1.33 10.85
N TYR A 90 7.06 -0.85 9.72
CA TYR A 90 5.65 -0.45 9.59
C TYR A 90 4.77 -1.52 8.95
N TYR A 91 5.32 -2.72 8.71
CA TYR A 91 4.60 -3.81 8.05
C TYR A 91 3.28 -4.12 8.75
N ASP A 92 3.32 -4.34 10.07
CA ASP A 92 2.13 -4.65 10.85
C ASP A 92 1.10 -3.52 10.79
N THR A 93 1.55 -2.27 10.77
CA THR A 93 0.66 -1.09 10.70
C THR A 93 -0.06 -0.97 9.35
N LEU A 94 0.53 -1.43 8.25
CA LEU A 94 -0.09 -1.38 6.91
C LEU A 94 -0.66 -2.72 6.46
N SER A 95 -0.54 -3.78 7.27
CA SER A 95 -1.05 -5.13 6.98
C SER A 95 -2.56 -5.16 6.70
N PHE A 96 -3.32 -4.22 7.28
CA PHE A 96 -4.77 -4.12 7.06
C PHE A 96 -5.16 -3.96 5.58
N LEU A 97 -4.26 -3.44 4.75
CA LEU A 97 -4.48 -3.24 3.32
C LEU A 97 -4.52 -4.54 2.51
N TYR A 98 -4.09 -5.66 3.11
CA TYR A 98 -3.85 -6.91 2.40
C TYR A 98 -4.55 -8.10 3.03
N LYS A 99 -5.49 -7.88 3.98
CA LYS A 99 -6.22 -8.97 4.65
C LYS A 99 -6.88 -9.93 3.67
N ASP A 100 -7.42 -9.41 2.57
CA ASP A 100 -8.08 -10.21 1.54
C ASP A 100 -7.09 -10.82 0.53
N LYS A 101 -5.83 -10.36 0.52
CA LYS A 101 -4.79 -10.72 -0.46
C LYS A 101 -3.98 -11.94 -0.07
N GLU A 102 -4.10 -12.42 1.17
CA GLU A 102 -3.45 -13.67 1.59
C GLU A 102 -3.99 -14.88 0.83
N GLN A 103 -5.27 -14.85 0.42
CA GLN A 103 -5.91 -15.95 -0.29
C GLN A 103 -5.50 -16.00 -1.78
N ASP A 104 -5.33 -14.84 -2.42
CA ASP A 104 -4.93 -14.74 -3.84
C ASP A 104 -3.55 -15.37 -4.12
N PHE A 105 -2.65 -15.39 -3.14
CA PHE A 105 -1.29 -15.89 -3.31
C PHE A 105 -1.19 -17.42 -3.28
N ILE A 106 -2.13 -18.10 -2.63
CA ILE A 106 -2.14 -19.58 -2.52
C ILE A 106 -2.45 -20.25 -3.86
N TYR A 107 -3.11 -19.53 -4.78
CA TYR A 107 -3.52 -20.07 -6.09
C TYR A 107 -2.49 -19.91 -7.21
N THR A 108 -1.34 -19.26 -6.95
CA THR A 108 -0.26 -19.15 -7.94
C THR A 108 0.78 -20.25 -7.63
N PRO A 109 1.03 -21.22 -8.53
CA PRO A 109 1.95 -22.32 -8.25
C PRO A 109 3.32 -21.78 -7.82
N ALA A 110 3.85 -22.34 -6.73
CA ALA A 110 5.06 -21.93 -6.03
C ALA A 110 6.39 -22.05 -6.83
N CYS A 111 6.34 -22.15 -8.16
CA CYS A 111 7.46 -22.45 -9.03
C CYS A 111 7.57 -21.43 -10.18
N SER A 112 7.96 -20.20 -9.87
CA SER A 112 8.52 -19.28 -10.89
C SER A 112 9.53 -18.29 -10.31
N TYR A 113 10.00 -18.48 -9.08
CA TYR A 113 11.01 -17.58 -8.50
C TYR A 113 12.41 -17.96 -8.98
N SER A 114 12.70 -17.62 -10.23
CA SER A 114 14.06 -17.43 -10.70
C SER A 114 14.58 -16.13 -10.08
N SER A 115 15.65 -16.24 -9.29
CA SER A 115 16.37 -15.07 -8.77
C SER A 115 17.09 -14.37 -9.92
N ASP A 116 16.40 -13.48 -10.64
CA ASP A 116 17.05 -12.62 -11.63
C ASP A 116 16.57 -11.17 -11.52
N ASN A 117 17.49 -10.31 -11.08
CA ASN A 117 17.29 -8.92 -10.64
C ASN A 117 16.84 -7.93 -11.75
N ASN A 118 16.41 -8.41 -12.93
CA ASN A 118 16.02 -7.58 -14.07
C ASN A 118 14.53 -7.67 -14.47
N GLU A 119 13.80 -8.73 -14.11
CA GLU A 119 12.33 -8.78 -14.28
C GLU A 119 11.57 -8.02 -13.17
N GLU A 120 12.22 -7.79 -12.02
CA GLU A 120 11.62 -7.10 -10.89
C GLU A 120 11.19 -5.66 -11.22
N LYS A 121 11.97 -4.92 -12.01
CA LYS A 121 11.57 -3.55 -12.42
C LYS A 121 10.38 -3.56 -13.36
N GLN A 122 10.29 -4.54 -14.25
CA GLN A 122 9.20 -4.65 -15.21
C GLN A 122 7.91 -5.06 -14.51
N SER A 123 7.96 -6.03 -13.59
CA SER A 123 6.83 -6.40 -12.72
C SER A 123 6.42 -5.24 -11.81
N GLU A 124 7.38 -4.49 -11.26
CA GLU A 124 7.08 -3.30 -10.45
C GLU A 124 6.42 -2.18 -11.25
N ILE A 125 6.87 -1.94 -12.48
CA ILE A 125 6.23 -0.99 -13.40
C ILE A 125 4.84 -1.48 -13.76
N TYR A 126 4.63 -2.77 -14.04
CA TYR A 126 3.30 -3.31 -14.35
C TYR A 126 2.36 -3.28 -13.15
N GLU A 127 2.82 -3.59 -11.93
CA GLU A 127 2.02 -3.57 -10.70
C GLU A 127 1.72 -2.14 -10.23
N LEU A 128 2.68 -1.22 -10.31
CA LEU A 128 2.43 0.21 -10.08
C LEU A 128 1.50 0.76 -11.16
N THR A 129 1.66 0.35 -12.41
CA THR A 129 0.74 0.72 -13.49
C THR A 129 -0.63 0.12 -13.24
N MET A 130 -0.75 -1.11 -12.71
CA MET A 130 -2.04 -1.72 -12.37
C MET A 130 -2.71 -1.01 -11.19
N MET A 131 -1.97 -0.61 -10.15
CA MET A 131 -2.49 0.14 -9.00
C MET A 131 -2.86 1.58 -9.38
N ILE A 132 -2.04 2.26 -10.18
CA ILE A 132 -2.35 3.58 -10.75
C ILE A 132 -3.54 3.49 -11.70
N THR A 133 -3.63 2.45 -12.54
CA THR A 133 -4.75 2.24 -13.47
C THR A 133 -6.04 1.90 -12.73
N ILE A 134 -6.01 1.12 -11.65
CA ILE A 134 -7.18 0.90 -10.79
C ILE A 134 -7.61 2.19 -10.07
N LEU A 135 -6.67 3.06 -9.71
CA LEU A 135 -6.95 4.38 -9.14
C LEU A 135 -7.35 5.43 -10.19
N SER A 136 -6.98 5.24 -11.46
CA SER A 136 -7.22 6.18 -12.57
C SER A 136 -8.42 5.80 -13.44
N LEU A 137 -8.81 4.52 -13.50
CA LEU A 137 -10.05 4.03 -14.15
C LEU A 137 -11.31 4.27 -13.30
N LYS A 138 -11.19 4.95 -12.15
CA LYS A 138 -12.32 5.46 -11.35
C LYS A 138 -12.34 6.99 -11.22
N ASN A 139 -11.68 7.69 -12.14
CA ASN A 139 -11.68 9.15 -12.23
C ASN A 139 -12.28 9.69 -13.55
N ILE A 140 -13.28 8.98 -14.08
CA ILE A 140 -14.37 9.57 -14.89
C ILE A 140 -15.64 9.35 -14.07
#